data_AF-A0A379EEL6-F1
#
_entry.id   AF-A0A379EEL6-F1
#
_cell.length_a   1.000
_cell.length_b   1.000
_cell.length_c   1.000
_cell.angle_alpha   90.00
_cell.angle_beta   90.00
_cell.angle_gamma   90.00
#
_symmetry.space_group_name_H-M   'P 1'
#
loop_
_entity.id
_entity.type
_entity.pdbx_description
1 polymer ?
#
loop_
_entity_poly.entity_id
_entity_poly.type
_entity_poly.pdbx_seq_one_letter_code
_entity_poly.pdbx_strand_id
1 'polypeptide(L)'
;MMNITDYENIWKKSLIHVTDEFTLPPVVLQAGEAIIGTLGNFSVSTGKAKAKKTFNVSAIVAAALVNGQVLEYQASFPESKRTILYFDTEQSPYHCQLVMQRILRLAKLPIDKEPQNLKFSHLRAIADPNERREIIRYAIYNTPNVGLVVIDGIRDLMLDINNSTEATKLVGDLMQWTSEQNIHIQTVLHLNKGDDNARGHIGTELNNKAETVLQITKDNTLPERSIVAPSIIRSKPFERFAFRLKEVEDNICIPQIDLSYSDNERKSHRFSYQELSTNEHRKALEPVFSTNEVLPYSKLIVALKEAYVKVVGQSYGQTKLKELLQFLLNKGIVVKEERGKYRLSHNSLL
;
A
#
# COMPACT_ATOMS: atom_id res chain seq x y z
N MET A 1 -24.42 -2.29 36.62
CA MET A 1 -24.89 -0.95 36.19
C MET A 1 -24.68 -0.86 34.70
N MET A 2 -25.74 -0.61 33.91
CA MET A 2 -25.56 -0.27 32.50
C MET A 2 -24.83 1.07 32.43
N ASN A 3 -23.62 1.09 31.88
CA ASN A 3 -22.94 2.33 31.55
C ASN A 3 -23.74 2.96 30.40
N ILE A 4 -24.61 3.91 30.72
CA ILE A 4 -25.34 4.65 29.70
C ILE A 4 -24.34 5.59 29.06
N THR A 5 -24.01 5.33 27.80
CA THR A 5 -23.15 6.21 27.00
C THR A 5 -23.80 7.58 26.87
N ASP A 6 -23.12 8.62 27.37
CA ASP A 6 -23.59 10.01 27.29
C ASP A 6 -23.34 10.58 25.88
N TYR A 7 -24.26 10.25 24.96
CA TYR A 7 -24.16 10.67 23.57
C TYR A 7 -24.24 12.19 23.38
N GLU A 8 -24.91 12.92 24.28
CA GLU A 8 -25.00 14.38 24.19
C GLU A 8 -23.63 15.01 24.45
N ASN A 9 -22.92 14.56 25.48
CA ASN A 9 -21.57 15.04 25.78
C ASN A 9 -20.56 14.61 24.71
N ILE A 10 -20.65 13.38 24.19
CA ILE A 10 -19.80 12.92 23.08
C ILE A 10 -20.01 13.81 21.85
N TRP A 11 -21.27 14.05 21.47
CA TRP A 11 -21.58 14.90 20.33
C TRP A 11 -21.06 16.33 20.54
N LYS A 12 -21.32 16.94 21.71
CA LYS A 12 -20.83 18.28 22.05
C LYS A 12 -19.30 18.39 21.98
N LYS A 13 -18.57 17.38 22.45
CA LYS A 13 -17.10 17.32 22.36
C LYS A 13 -16.58 17.09 20.94
N SER A 14 -17.39 16.49 20.06
CA SER A 14 -17.05 16.26 18.65
C SER A 14 -17.39 17.43 17.73
N LEU A 15 -18.10 18.45 18.22
CA LEU A 15 -18.40 19.63 17.44
C LEU A 15 -17.10 20.36 17.12
N ILE A 16 -16.91 20.61 15.83
CA ILE A 16 -15.87 21.48 15.31
C ILE A 16 -16.52 22.81 14.97
N HIS A 17 -15.95 23.90 15.50
CA HIS A 17 -16.38 25.26 15.22
C HIS A 17 -15.47 25.91 14.18
N VAL A 18 -16.02 26.83 13.38
CA VAL A 18 -15.25 27.57 12.36
C VAL A 18 -14.11 28.39 12.97
N THR A 19 -14.23 28.74 14.26
CA THR A 19 -13.23 29.48 15.03
C THR A 19 -12.18 28.59 15.69
N ASP A 20 -12.27 27.27 15.56
CA ASP A 20 -11.28 26.37 16.15
C ASP A 20 -9.97 26.47 15.38
N GLU A 21 -8.87 26.73 16.11
CA GLU A 21 -7.53 26.69 15.57
C GLU A 21 -6.98 25.26 15.67
N PHE A 22 -7.01 24.52 14.56
CA PHE A 22 -6.34 23.23 14.46
C PHE A 22 -4.94 23.42 13.90
N THR A 23 -3.93 22.98 14.63
CA THR A 23 -2.61 22.76 14.04
C THR A 23 -2.71 21.61 13.06
N LEU A 24 -2.01 21.70 11.92
CA LEU A 24 -1.81 20.54 11.04
C LEU A 24 -1.35 19.35 11.89
N PRO A 25 -1.92 18.14 11.70
CA PRO A 25 -1.48 16.95 12.42
C PRO A 25 0.05 16.87 12.34
N PRO A 26 0.76 16.72 13.48
CA PRO A 26 2.21 16.74 13.48
C PRO A 26 2.77 15.74 12.48
N VAL A 27 3.47 16.24 11.47
CA VAL A 27 4.16 15.43 10.47
C VAL A 27 5.34 14.76 11.16
N VAL A 28 5.32 13.43 11.21
CA VAL A 28 6.33 12.65 11.93
C VAL A 28 7.10 11.70 11.02
N LEU A 29 6.58 11.42 9.82
CA LEU A 29 7.24 10.59 8.83
C LEU A 29 7.08 11.18 7.42
N GLN A 30 8.18 11.28 6.70
CA GLN A 30 8.25 11.70 5.31
C GLN A 30 9.11 10.74 4.47
N ALA A 31 8.79 10.65 3.18
CA ALA A 31 9.65 10.04 2.17
C ALA A 31 9.98 11.11 1.11
N GLY A 32 11.24 11.55 1.06
CA GLY A 32 11.58 12.80 0.38
C GLY A 32 10.75 13.96 0.94
N GLU A 33 10.05 14.70 0.08
CA GLU A 33 9.14 15.79 0.50
C GLU A 33 7.73 15.31 0.85
N ALA A 34 7.37 14.07 0.51
CA ALA A 34 6.01 13.56 0.70
C ALA A 34 5.74 13.19 2.17
N ILE A 35 4.61 13.64 2.70
CA ILE A 35 4.13 13.23 4.02
C ILE A 35 3.58 11.82 3.92
N ILE A 36 4.18 10.89 4.66
CA ILE A 36 3.73 9.49 4.71
C ILE A 36 3.13 9.08 6.07
N GLY A 37 3.30 9.92 7.09
CA GLY A 37 2.73 9.67 8.41
C GLY A 37 2.61 10.93 9.26
N THR A 38 1.41 11.14 9.78
CA THR A 38 1.10 12.13 10.81
C THR A 38 0.60 11.46 12.09
N LEU A 39 0.77 12.14 13.24
CA LEU A 39 0.12 11.67 14.47
C LEU A 39 -1.40 11.76 14.32
N GLY A 40 -2.13 10.78 14.88
CA GLY A 40 -3.57 10.66 14.73
C GLY A 40 -4.01 9.86 13.50
N ASN A 41 -3.06 9.36 12.68
CA ASN A 41 -3.35 8.57 11.49
C ASN A 41 -2.56 7.25 11.48
N PHE A 42 -2.87 6.38 10.51
CA PHE A 42 -2.12 5.15 10.26
C PHE A 42 -1.76 4.99 8.78
N SER A 43 -0.68 4.26 8.55
CA SER A 43 -0.16 3.94 7.22
C SER A 43 0.10 2.45 7.07
N VAL A 44 0.13 1.96 5.84
CA VAL A 44 0.18 0.54 5.50
C VAL A 44 1.37 0.27 4.59
N SER A 45 2.17 -0.74 4.93
CA SER A 45 3.20 -1.31 4.05
C SER A 45 2.66 -2.62 3.49
N THR A 46 2.44 -2.65 2.17
CA THR A 46 1.87 -3.79 1.47
C THR A 46 2.81 -4.34 0.40
N GLY A 47 2.60 -5.58 -0.01
CA GLY A 47 3.45 -6.25 -0.98
C GLY A 47 3.29 -7.76 -0.95
N LYS A 48 3.64 -8.42 -2.05
CA LYS A 48 3.59 -9.89 -2.15
C LYS A 48 4.53 -10.55 -1.13
N ALA A 49 4.31 -11.84 -0.90
CA ALA A 49 5.23 -12.63 -0.09
C ALA A 49 6.68 -12.48 -0.62
N LYS A 50 7.65 -12.44 0.29
CA LYS A 50 9.08 -12.26 -0.02
C LYS A 50 9.45 -10.92 -0.69
N ALA A 51 8.56 -9.93 -0.72
CA ALA A 51 8.87 -8.58 -1.23
C ALA A 51 9.83 -7.76 -0.33
N LYS A 52 10.26 -8.31 0.81
CA LYS A 52 11.16 -7.66 1.79
C LYS A 52 10.50 -6.48 2.54
N LYS A 53 9.18 -6.55 2.80
CA LYS A 53 8.39 -5.53 3.54
C LYS A 53 8.99 -5.18 4.91
N THR A 54 9.28 -6.18 5.74
CA THR A 54 9.88 -5.97 7.07
C THR A 54 11.22 -5.24 7.01
N PHE A 55 11.99 -5.38 5.92
CA PHE A 55 13.21 -4.58 5.73
C PHE A 55 12.90 -3.10 5.49
N ASN A 56 11.88 -2.80 4.69
CA ASN A 56 11.40 -1.43 4.49
C ASN A 56 10.89 -0.81 5.80
N VAL A 57 10.07 -1.56 6.54
CA VAL A 57 9.57 -1.13 7.86
C VAL A 57 10.71 -0.93 8.85
N SER A 58 11.75 -1.78 8.81
CA SER A 58 12.95 -1.60 9.65
C SER A 58 13.63 -0.24 9.39
N ALA A 59 13.63 0.26 8.16
CA ALA A 59 14.17 1.57 7.83
C ALA A 59 13.30 2.72 8.39
N ILE A 60 11.97 2.60 8.30
CA ILE A 60 11.03 3.56 8.92
C ILE A 60 11.25 3.63 10.43
N VAL A 61 11.37 2.47 11.09
CA VAL A 61 11.61 2.41 12.54
C VAL A 61 12.98 2.96 12.91
N ALA A 62 14.01 2.66 12.14
CA ALA A 62 15.34 3.22 12.36
C ALA A 62 15.35 4.75 12.23
N ALA A 63 14.67 5.30 11.21
CA ALA A 63 14.48 6.75 11.06
C ALA A 63 13.80 7.37 12.28
N ALA A 64 12.70 6.76 12.76
CA ALA A 64 11.98 7.20 13.95
C ALA A 64 12.84 7.12 15.23
N LEU A 65 13.64 6.06 15.37
CA LEU A 65 14.48 5.83 16.54
C LEU A 65 15.56 6.91 16.68
N VAL A 66 16.25 7.22 15.59
CA VAL A 66 17.23 8.33 15.53
C VAL A 66 16.57 9.70 15.42
N ASN A 67 15.27 9.74 15.09
CA ASN A 67 14.49 10.93 14.76
C ASN A 67 15.18 11.81 13.73
N GLY A 68 15.53 11.17 12.62
CA GLY A 68 16.34 11.74 11.56
C GLY A 68 16.10 10.98 10.26
N GLN A 69 17.04 11.11 9.33
CA GLN A 69 16.96 10.43 8.05
C GLN A 69 17.64 9.05 8.09
N VAL A 70 16.91 8.02 7.66
CA VAL A 70 17.47 6.70 7.34
C VAL A 70 16.90 6.24 5.99
N LEU A 71 17.80 5.99 5.03
CA LEU A 71 17.43 5.80 3.62
C LEU A 71 16.62 7.01 3.11
N GLU A 72 15.50 6.77 2.43
CA GLU A 72 14.58 7.83 1.95
C GLU A 72 13.59 8.32 3.02
N TYR A 73 13.64 7.75 4.24
CA TYR A 73 12.69 8.09 5.30
C TYR A 73 13.26 9.11 6.26
N GLN A 74 12.56 10.24 6.41
CA GLN A 74 12.83 11.25 7.42
C GLN A 74 11.78 11.16 8.53
N ALA A 75 12.21 11.12 9.79
CA ALA A 75 11.33 11.17 10.94
C ALA A 75 11.52 12.45 11.76
N SER A 76 10.44 12.94 12.36
CA SER A 76 10.41 14.19 13.15
C SER A 76 9.38 14.13 14.28
N PHE A 77 9.48 13.12 15.12
CA PHE A 77 8.66 12.94 16.33
C PHE A 77 9.02 14.00 17.40
N PRO A 78 8.01 14.60 18.05
CA PRO A 78 8.22 15.41 19.26
C PRO A 78 8.89 14.60 20.38
N GLU A 79 9.60 15.28 21.29
CA GLU A 79 10.26 14.63 22.45
C GLU A 79 9.28 13.86 23.35
N SER A 80 8.04 14.32 23.47
CA SER A 80 6.96 13.64 24.19
C SER A 80 6.36 12.44 23.44
N LYS A 81 6.87 12.10 22.26
CA LYS A 81 6.34 11.07 21.35
C LYS A 81 7.47 10.20 20.76
N ARG A 82 8.55 9.98 21.50
CA ARG A 82 9.75 9.25 21.02
C ARG A 82 9.69 7.74 21.20
N THR A 83 8.81 7.21 22.05
CA THR A 83 8.72 5.77 22.29
C THR A 83 8.10 5.05 21.08
N ILE A 84 8.73 3.95 20.67
CA ILE A 84 8.29 3.09 19.58
C ILE A 84 7.87 1.74 20.16
N LEU A 85 6.68 1.27 19.81
CA LEU A 85 6.23 -0.09 20.07
C LEU A 85 6.28 -0.88 18.76
N TYR A 86 6.90 -2.06 18.76
CA TYR A 86 6.91 -2.96 17.60
C TYR A 86 6.29 -4.29 17.98
N PHE A 87 5.24 -4.70 17.28
CA PHE A 87 4.56 -5.97 17.44
C PHE A 87 4.74 -6.82 16.18
N ASP A 88 5.42 -7.96 16.30
CA ASP A 88 5.52 -8.96 15.22
C ASP A 88 4.62 -10.15 15.55
N THR A 89 3.66 -10.44 14.67
CA THR A 89 2.72 -11.56 14.86
C THR A 89 3.10 -12.81 14.06
N GLU A 90 4.07 -12.72 13.15
CA GLU A 90 4.37 -13.74 12.14
C GLU A 90 5.62 -14.57 12.47
N GLN A 91 6.61 -13.97 13.13
CA GLN A 91 7.96 -14.51 13.25
C GLN A 91 8.23 -15.17 14.61
N SER A 92 9.24 -16.04 14.65
CA SER A 92 9.73 -16.61 15.92
C SER A 92 10.60 -15.59 16.67
N PRO A 93 10.86 -15.78 17.98
CA PRO A 93 11.68 -14.86 18.76
C PRO A 93 13.08 -14.60 18.16
N TYR A 94 13.74 -15.65 17.65
CA TYR A 94 15.04 -15.53 16.98
C TYR A 94 14.98 -14.57 15.78
N HIS A 95 13.98 -14.71 14.91
CA HIS A 95 13.84 -13.82 13.76
C HIS A 95 13.42 -12.40 14.15
N CYS A 96 12.62 -12.24 15.21
CA CYS A 96 12.32 -10.93 15.79
C CYS A 96 13.60 -10.22 16.28
N GLN A 97 14.50 -10.96 16.94
CA GLN A 97 15.79 -10.41 17.35
C GLN A 97 16.62 -9.94 16.16
N LEU A 98 16.65 -10.68 15.04
CA LEU A 98 17.33 -10.24 13.82
C LEU A 98 16.70 -8.96 13.22
N VAL A 99 15.38 -8.79 13.32
CA VAL A 99 14.70 -7.55 12.89
C VAL A 99 15.13 -6.39 13.79
N MET A 100 15.14 -6.58 15.11
CA MET A 100 15.59 -5.56 16.06
C MET A 100 17.06 -5.18 15.83
N GLN A 101 17.96 -6.15 15.68
CA GLN A 101 19.37 -5.89 15.37
C GLN A 101 19.54 -5.14 14.05
N ARG A 102 18.76 -5.47 13.01
CA ARG A 102 18.74 -4.73 11.75
C ARG A 102 18.34 -3.27 11.93
N ILE A 103 17.29 -3.01 12.70
CA ILE A 103 16.84 -1.64 13.04
C ILE A 103 17.97 -0.87 13.72
N LEU A 104 18.62 -1.47 14.72
CA LEU A 104 19.73 -0.85 15.45
C LEU A 104 20.93 -0.58 14.54
N ARG A 105 21.29 -1.51 13.66
CA ARG A 105 22.37 -1.32 12.66
C ARG A 105 22.05 -0.17 11.70
N LEU A 106 20.80 -0.07 11.21
CA LEU A 106 20.35 1.04 10.37
C LEU A 106 20.39 2.38 11.12
N ALA A 107 20.05 2.36 12.41
CA ALA A 107 20.10 3.52 13.31
C ALA A 107 21.53 3.84 13.79
N LYS A 108 22.55 3.05 13.41
CA LYS A 108 23.94 3.15 13.89
C LYS A 108 24.05 3.08 15.42
N LEU A 109 23.21 2.27 16.04
CA LEU A 109 23.19 2.01 17.49
C LEU A 109 23.84 0.66 17.83
N PRO A 110 24.35 0.50 19.07
CA PRO A 110 24.89 -0.78 19.53
C PRO A 110 23.82 -1.87 19.54
N ILE A 111 24.20 -3.11 19.17
CA ILE A 111 23.30 -4.28 19.13
C ILE A 111 23.36 -5.13 20.40
N ASP A 112 24.28 -4.80 21.30
CA ASP A 112 24.54 -5.45 22.59
C ASP A 112 23.86 -4.74 23.77
N LYS A 113 23.06 -3.70 23.48
CA LYS A 113 22.35 -2.89 24.48
C LYS A 113 20.91 -2.70 24.10
N GLU A 114 20.05 -2.65 25.12
CA GLU A 114 18.63 -2.38 24.92
C GLU A 114 18.44 -0.90 24.51
N PRO A 115 17.74 -0.63 23.39
CA PRO A 115 17.43 0.73 22.99
C PRO A 115 16.42 1.37 23.94
N GLN A 116 16.70 2.59 24.41
CA GLN A 116 15.84 3.30 25.36
C GLN A 116 14.41 3.52 24.85
N ASN A 117 14.26 3.82 23.55
CA ASN A 117 12.99 4.26 22.95
C ASN A 117 12.33 3.21 22.04
N LEU A 118 12.76 1.95 22.07
CA LEU A 118 12.15 0.88 21.27
C LEU A 118 11.79 -0.31 22.16
N LYS A 119 10.50 -0.70 22.15
CA LYS A 119 10.00 -1.91 22.82
C LYS A 119 9.52 -2.87 21.75
N PHE A 120 10.18 -4.01 21.60
CA PHE A 120 9.86 -5.04 20.61
C PHE A 120 9.15 -6.23 21.27
N SER A 121 8.00 -6.64 20.72
CA SER A 121 7.18 -7.74 21.22
C SER A 121 6.87 -8.74 20.11
N HIS A 122 7.06 -10.03 20.38
CA HIS A 122 6.61 -11.11 19.50
C HIS A 122 5.27 -11.67 20.00
N LEU A 123 4.26 -11.74 19.14
CA LEU A 123 2.91 -12.17 19.50
C LEU A 123 2.47 -13.45 18.78
N ARG A 124 3.37 -14.06 17.97
CA ARG A 124 3.08 -15.29 17.21
C ARG A 124 2.55 -16.44 18.07
N ALA A 125 3.09 -16.63 19.27
CA ALA A 125 2.73 -17.73 20.16
C ALA A 125 1.30 -17.62 20.75
N ILE A 126 0.71 -16.43 20.70
CA ILE A 126 -0.65 -16.16 21.19
C ILE A 126 -1.63 -16.61 20.11
N ALA A 127 -2.51 -17.56 20.42
CA ALA A 127 -3.37 -18.17 19.40
C ALA A 127 -4.57 -17.30 19.03
N ASP A 128 -5.19 -16.62 20.00
CA ASP A 128 -6.39 -15.82 19.79
C ASP A 128 -6.04 -14.42 19.23
N PRO A 129 -6.55 -14.04 18.03
CA PRO A 129 -6.37 -12.69 17.50
C PRO A 129 -6.93 -11.59 18.41
N ASN A 130 -7.97 -11.86 19.20
CA ASN A 130 -8.51 -10.88 20.16
C ASN A 130 -7.52 -10.61 21.30
N GLU A 131 -6.87 -11.65 21.82
CA GLU A 131 -5.86 -11.51 22.85
C GLU A 131 -4.65 -10.70 22.35
N ARG A 132 -4.24 -10.94 21.09
CA ARG A 132 -3.21 -10.10 20.43
C ARG A 132 -3.64 -8.63 20.37
N ARG A 133 -4.89 -8.34 20.00
CA ARG A 133 -5.42 -6.96 19.97
C ARG A 133 -5.44 -6.32 21.34
N GLU A 134 -5.88 -7.04 22.37
CA GLU A 134 -5.91 -6.51 23.73
C GLU A 134 -4.50 -6.24 24.29
N ILE A 135 -3.50 -7.06 23.94
CA ILE A 135 -2.11 -6.80 24.33
C ILE A 135 -1.56 -5.54 23.63
N ILE A 136 -1.82 -5.40 22.33
CA ILE A 136 -1.42 -4.20 21.57
C ILE A 136 -2.09 -2.97 22.19
N ARG A 137 -3.41 -3.01 22.41
CA ARG A 137 -4.17 -1.94 23.06
C ARG A 137 -3.60 -1.64 24.45
N TYR A 138 -3.38 -2.65 25.27
CA TYR A 138 -2.82 -2.47 26.61
C TYR A 138 -1.46 -1.75 26.55
N ALA A 139 -0.55 -2.21 25.69
CA ALA A 139 0.77 -1.59 25.56
C ALA A 139 0.71 -0.15 25.05
N ILE A 140 -0.21 0.16 24.12
CA ILE A 140 -0.44 1.52 23.61
C ILE A 140 -0.87 2.48 24.74
N TYR A 141 -1.83 2.08 25.57
CA TYR A 141 -2.41 2.96 26.61
C TYR A 141 -1.61 3.00 27.91
N ASN A 142 -0.70 2.04 28.13
CA ASN A 142 0.08 1.93 29.36
C ASN A 142 1.57 2.22 29.18
N THR A 143 2.01 2.60 27.97
CA THR A 143 3.38 3.04 27.71
C THR A 143 3.42 4.56 27.53
N PRO A 144 4.24 5.28 28.31
CA PRO A 144 4.37 6.73 28.15
C PRO A 144 5.12 7.08 26.85
N ASN A 145 4.82 8.29 26.35
CA ASN A 145 5.51 8.93 25.23
C ASN A 145 5.52 8.13 23.92
N VAL A 146 4.55 7.24 23.70
CA VAL A 146 4.42 6.52 22.42
C VAL A 146 4.13 7.52 21.30
N GLY A 147 4.90 7.45 20.22
CA GLY A 147 4.64 8.17 18.98
C GLY A 147 4.44 7.26 17.78
N LEU A 148 5.16 6.14 17.71
CA LEU A 148 5.05 5.16 16.62
C LEU A 148 4.70 3.79 17.16
N VAL A 149 3.73 3.14 16.53
CA VAL A 149 3.41 1.74 16.76
C VAL A 149 3.51 0.98 15.45
N VAL A 150 4.27 -0.10 15.42
CA VAL A 150 4.38 -0.99 14.28
C VAL A 150 3.62 -2.28 14.56
N ILE A 151 2.77 -2.67 13.61
CA ILE A 151 2.07 -3.96 13.62
C ILE A 151 2.50 -4.73 12.37
N ASP A 152 3.50 -5.60 12.52
CA ASP A 152 4.00 -6.46 11.43
C ASP A 152 3.18 -7.77 11.41
N GLY A 153 2.14 -7.77 10.57
CA GLY A 153 1.20 -8.89 10.42
C GLY A 153 -0.24 -8.57 10.84
N ILE A 154 -0.82 -7.47 10.32
CA ILE A 154 -2.19 -7.03 10.69
C ILE A 154 -3.27 -8.08 10.47
N ARG A 155 -3.04 -8.95 9.48
CA ARG A 155 -3.91 -10.08 9.16
C ARG A 155 -4.17 -10.95 10.39
N ASP A 156 -3.16 -11.14 11.21
CA ASP A 156 -3.19 -12.10 12.30
C ASP A 156 -3.90 -11.55 13.56
N LEU A 157 -4.46 -10.34 13.46
CA LEU A 157 -5.39 -9.74 14.41
C LEU A 157 -6.86 -10.03 14.09
N MET A 158 -7.12 -10.87 13.08
CA MET A 158 -8.46 -11.32 12.68
C MET A 158 -8.49 -12.83 12.45
N LEU A 159 -9.68 -13.44 12.54
CA LEU A 159 -9.88 -14.86 12.23
C LEU A 159 -10.06 -15.07 10.73
N ASP A 160 -10.98 -14.31 10.12
CA ASP A 160 -11.25 -14.37 8.68
C ASP A 160 -11.01 -13.01 8.01
N ILE A 161 -10.02 -13.00 7.11
CA ILE A 161 -9.67 -11.83 6.28
C ILE A 161 -10.79 -11.38 5.34
N ASN A 162 -11.75 -12.28 5.05
CA ASN A 162 -12.90 -12.00 4.20
C ASN A 162 -14.16 -11.62 5.01
N ASN A 163 -14.06 -11.53 6.34
CA ASN A 163 -15.14 -11.02 7.17
C ASN A 163 -15.10 -9.49 7.19
N SER A 164 -16.04 -8.84 6.49
CA SER A 164 -16.14 -7.39 6.40
C SER A 164 -16.39 -6.72 7.76
N THR A 165 -17.14 -7.37 8.65
CA THR A 165 -17.40 -6.86 10.00
C THR A 165 -16.14 -6.86 10.85
N GLU A 166 -15.37 -7.95 10.83
CA GLU A 166 -14.09 -8.00 11.56
C GLU A 166 -13.09 -6.98 11.00
N ALA A 167 -13.03 -6.83 9.66
CA ALA A 167 -12.17 -5.84 9.00
C ALA A 167 -12.52 -4.41 9.43
N THR A 168 -13.81 -4.07 9.38
CA THR A 168 -14.32 -2.76 9.79
C THR A 168 -14.01 -2.49 11.26
N LYS A 169 -14.21 -3.49 12.13
CA LYS A 169 -13.90 -3.36 13.57
C LYS A 169 -12.41 -3.13 13.79
N LEU A 170 -11.54 -3.92 13.17
CA LEU A 170 -10.09 -3.76 13.34
C LEU A 170 -9.60 -2.39 12.84
N VAL A 171 -10.05 -1.94 11.66
CA VAL A 171 -9.69 -0.61 11.17
C VAL A 171 -10.27 0.50 12.08
N GLY A 172 -11.47 0.30 12.62
CA GLY A 172 -12.04 1.16 13.66
C GLY A 172 -11.17 1.24 14.92
N ASP A 173 -10.65 0.10 15.40
CA ASP A 173 -9.72 0.03 16.53
C ASP A 173 -8.45 0.85 16.24
N LEU A 174 -7.86 0.72 15.03
CA LEU A 174 -6.68 1.50 14.63
C LEU A 174 -6.96 3.01 14.61
N MET A 175 -8.11 3.43 14.06
CA MET A 175 -8.52 4.82 14.01
C MET A 175 -8.76 5.39 15.43
N GLN A 176 -9.38 4.60 16.30
CA GLN A 176 -9.60 4.99 17.69
C GLN A 176 -8.27 5.15 18.44
N TRP A 177 -7.38 4.16 18.36
CA TRP A 177 -6.09 4.20 19.09
C TRP A 177 -5.20 5.35 18.62
N THR A 178 -5.13 5.57 17.29
CA THR A 178 -4.34 6.69 16.73
C THR A 178 -4.88 8.03 17.20
N SER A 179 -6.19 8.23 17.18
CA SER A 179 -6.83 9.48 17.61
C SER A 179 -6.71 9.71 19.12
N GLU A 180 -7.02 8.71 19.95
CA GLU A 180 -7.06 8.87 21.41
C GLU A 180 -5.66 9.07 22.00
N GLN A 181 -4.66 8.34 21.50
CA GLN A 181 -3.29 8.45 21.99
C GLN A 181 -2.43 9.44 21.22
N ASN A 182 -2.96 10.04 20.15
CA ASN A 182 -2.21 10.93 19.25
C ASN A 182 -0.87 10.30 18.83
N ILE A 183 -0.97 9.14 18.17
CA ILE A 183 0.16 8.30 17.70
C ILE A 183 0.02 8.04 16.21
N HIS A 184 1.11 7.60 15.58
CA HIS A 184 1.07 7.03 14.24
C HIS A 184 1.16 5.50 14.32
N ILE A 185 0.29 4.79 13.58
CA ILE A 185 0.40 3.33 13.43
C ILE A 185 0.93 2.99 12.04
N GLN A 186 2.03 2.25 11.94
CA GLN A 186 2.52 1.66 10.69
C GLN A 186 2.22 0.17 10.69
N THR A 187 1.38 -0.29 9.78
CA THR A 187 0.95 -1.69 9.72
C THR A 187 1.44 -2.40 8.47
N VAL A 188 1.54 -3.74 8.51
CA VAL A 188 2.02 -4.56 7.39
C VAL A 188 0.96 -5.55 6.94
N LEU A 189 0.69 -5.56 5.63
CA LEU A 189 -0.25 -6.48 4.99
C LEU A 189 0.43 -7.22 3.83
N HIS A 190 0.14 -8.51 3.69
CA HIS A 190 0.53 -9.27 2.50
C HIS A 190 -0.53 -9.13 1.40
N LEU A 191 -0.11 -8.84 0.17
CA LEU A 191 -0.98 -8.92 -1.01
C LEU A 191 -1.33 -10.38 -1.35
N ASN A 192 -2.41 -10.56 -2.10
CA ASN A 192 -2.79 -11.85 -2.64
C ASN A 192 -1.73 -12.41 -3.61
N LYS A 193 -1.72 -13.75 -3.80
CA LYS A 193 -0.75 -14.42 -4.69
C LYS A 193 -1.04 -14.18 -6.18
N GLY A 194 -2.30 -13.95 -6.55
CA GLY A 194 -2.77 -13.91 -7.94
C GLY A 194 -2.89 -12.51 -8.56
N ASP A 195 -2.90 -11.45 -7.76
CA ASP A 195 -3.02 -10.06 -8.21
C ASP A 195 -2.27 -9.10 -7.26
N ASP A 196 -2.28 -7.81 -7.58
CA ASP A 196 -1.66 -6.75 -6.76
C ASP A 196 -2.67 -6.12 -5.79
N ASN A 197 -3.83 -6.75 -5.58
CA ASN A 197 -4.86 -6.24 -4.69
C ASN A 197 -4.56 -6.59 -3.23
N ALA A 198 -4.91 -5.66 -2.35
CA ALA A 198 -4.84 -5.86 -0.91
C ALA A 198 -5.75 -7.04 -0.51
N ARG A 199 -5.24 -7.90 0.38
CA ARG A 199 -5.82 -9.23 0.64
C ARG A 199 -7.10 -9.13 1.48
N GLY A 200 -8.21 -9.63 0.93
CA GLY A 200 -9.50 -9.74 1.61
C GLY A 200 -10.18 -8.38 1.87
N HIS A 201 -11.28 -8.40 2.62
CA HIS A 201 -12.00 -7.18 3.00
C HIS A 201 -11.13 -6.23 3.82
N ILE A 202 -10.24 -6.77 4.68
CA ILE A 202 -9.27 -5.96 5.44
C ILE A 202 -8.37 -5.12 4.53
N GLY A 203 -7.95 -5.67 3.38
CA GLY A 203 -7.14 -4.93 2.42
C GLY A 203 -7.86 -3.71 1.85
N THR A 204 -9.14 -3.88 1.49
CA THR A 204 -9.98 -2.79 0.98
C THR A 204 -10.20 -1.72 2.05
N GLU A 205 -10.56 -2.12 3.28
CA GLU A 205 -10.79 -1.17 4.38
C GLU A 205 -9.52 -0.38 4.74
N LEU A 206 -8.36 -1.05 4.78
CA LEU A 206 -7.08 -0.38 5.00
C LEU A 206 -6.76 0.63 3.89
N ASN A 207 -6.92 0.26 2.63
CA ASN A 207 -6.70 1.16 1.50
C ASN A 207 -7.61 2.40 1.53
N ASN A 208 -8.85 2.24 2.00
CA ASN A 208 -9.83 3.33 2.07
C ASN A 208 -9.55 4.31 3.22
N LYS A 209 -8.95 3.85 4.32
CA LYS A 209 -8.82 4.63 5.57
C LYS A 209 -7.39 5.08 5.87
N ALA A 210 -6.39 4.38 5.35
CA ALA A 210 -4.98 4.74 5.55
C ALA A 210 -4.68 6.15 5.04
N GLU A 211 -3.74 6.80 5.69
CA GLU A 211 -3.14 8.04 5.20
C GLU A 211 -2.21 7.77 4.02
N THR A 212 -1.39 6.71 4.15
CA THR A 212 -0.48 6.26 3.10
C THR A 212 -0.47 4.74 3.00
N VAL A 213 -0.45 4.22 1.77
CA VAL A 213 -0.18 2.82 1.44
C VAL A 213 1.09 2.76 0.61
N LEU A 214 2.17 2.28 1.24
CA LEU A 214 3.45 1.98 0.62
C LEU A 214 3.40 0.58 0.03
N GLN A 215 3.60 0.45 -1.27
CA GLN A 215 3.68 -0.83 -1.96
C GLN A 215 5.13 -1.20 -2.21
N ILE A 216 5.53 -2.34 -1.68
CA ILE A 216 6.86 -2.94 -1.87
C ILE A 216 6.70 -4.10 -2.85
N THR A 217 7.41 -4.02 -3.97
CA THR A 217 7.42 -5.04 -5.01
C THR A 217 8.84 -5.50 -5.29
N LYS A 218 9.03 -6.74 -5.74
CA LYS A 218 10.31 -7.15 -6.32
C LYS A 218 10.42 -6.55 -7.71
N ASP A 219 11.62 -6.14 -8.08
CA ASP A 219 11.90 -5.82 -9.47
C ASP A 219 11.84 -7.12 -10.31
N ASN A 220 11.16 -7.04 -11.45
CA ASN A 220 11.00 -8.15 -12.37
C ASN A 220 12.29 -8.39 -13.18
N THR A 221 13.13 -7.36 -13.38
CA THR A 221 14.38 -7.47 -14.12
C THR A 221 15.54 -7.87 -13.21
N LEU A 222 15.51 -7.42 -11.95
CA LEU A 222 16.53 -7.70 -10.95
C LEU A 222 15.91 -8.22 -9.64
N PRO A 223 15.71 -9.55 -9.48
CA PRO A 223 14.97 -10.12 -8.34
C PRO A 223 15.50 -9.79 -6.94
N GLU A 224 16.76 -9.35 -6.84
CA GLU A 224 17.37 -8.90 -5.60
C GLU A 224 17.01 -7.47 -5.19
N ARG A 225 16.51 -6.68 -6.13
CA ARG A 225 16.01 -5.32 -5.90
C ARG A 225 14.54 -5.36 -5.48
N SER A 226 14.22 -4.58 -4.46
CA SER A 226 12.85 -4.25 -4.08
C SER A 226 12.58 -2.79 -4.39
N ILE A 227 11.43 -2.49 -4.98
CA ILE A 227 10.96 -1.15 -5.33
C ILE A 227 9.86 -0.76 -4.33
N VAL A 228 9.97 0.46 -3.80
CA VAL A 228 9.00 1.09 -2.91
C VAL A 228 8.26 2.18 -3.69
N ALA A 229 6.93 2.11 -3.69
CA ALA A 229 6.07 3.06 -4.36
C ALA A 229 4.92 3.53 -3.46
N PRO A 230 4.51 4.80 -3.53
CA PRO A 230 3.23 5.23 -2.94
C PRO A 230 2.08 4.72 -3.81
N SER A 231 1.34 3.72 -3.32
CA SER A 231 0.14 3.21 -4.02
C SER A 231 -1.07 4.10 -3.75
N ILE A 232 -1.24 4.51 -2.49
CA ILE A 232 -2.25 5.48 -2.05
C ILE A 232 -1.52 6.46 -1.13
N ILE A 233 -1.73 7.75 -1.32
CA ILE A 233 -1.13 8.78 -0.48
C ILE A 233 -2.00 10.03 -0.54
N ARG A 234 -2.24 10.67 0.60
CA ARG A 234 -3.00 11.94 0.66
C ARG A 234 -2.16 13.17 0.27
N SER A 235 -0.84 13.08 0.47
CA SER A 235 0.13 14.09 0.05
C SER A 235 0.49 13.96 -1.44
N LYS A 236 1.32 14.88 -1.95
CA LYS A 236 1.94 14.73 -3.27
C LYS A 236 2.80 13.44 -3.27
N PRO A 237 2.60 12.50 -4.21
CA PRO A 237 3.39 11.27 -4.24
C PRO A 237 4.89 11.54 -4.39
N PHE A 238 5.71 10.78 -3.67
CA PHE A 238 7.16 10.77 -3.84
C PHE A 238 7.58 9.88 -5.02
N GLU A 239 8.78 10.14 -5.56
CA GLU A 239 9.37 9.31 -6.60
C GLU A 239 9.70 7.92 -6.05
N ARG A 240 9.44 6.89 -6.84
CA ARG A 240 9.77 5.53 -6.42
C ARG A 240 11.26 5.43 -6.18
N PHE A 241 11.63 4.69 -5.14
CA PHE A 241 13.00 4.33 -4.90
C PHE A 241 13.12 2.82 -4.78
N ALA A 242 14.35 2.33 -4.88
CA ALA A 242 14.61 0.91 -4.73
C ALA A 242 15.70 0.68 -3.70
N PHE A 243 15.69 -0.52 -3.12
CA PHE A 243 16.73 -0.99 -2.24
C PHE A 243 17.14 -2.42 -2.58
N ARG A 244 18.39 -2.74 -2.24
CA ARG A 244 18.92 -4.11 -2.22
C ARG A 244 19.30 -4.48 -0.80
N LEU A 245 19.38 -5.78 -0.53
CA LEU A 245 19.89 -6.25 0.75
C LEU A 245 21.41 -6.32 0.68
N LYS A 246 22.06 -5.81 1.71
CA LYS A 246 23.50 -5.95 1.93
C LYS A 246 23.70 -6.65 3.25
N GLU A 247 24.49 -7.71 3.23
CA GLU A 247 24.98 -8.34 4.44
C GLU A 247 26.07 -7.47 5.08
N VAL A 248 25.95 -7.26 6.38
CA VAL A 248 26.95 -6.59 7.21
C VAL A 248 27.45 -7.57 8.28
N GLU A 249 28.28 -7.08 9.19
CA GLU A 249 28.77 -7.85 10.34
C GLU A 249 27.66 -8.64 11.07
N ASP A 250 28.07 -9.75 11.68
CA ASP A 250 27.18 -10.69 12.40
C ASP A 250 26.11 -11.37 11.51
N ASN A 251 26.35 -11.44 10.19
CA ASN A 251 25.43 -11.99 9.19
C ASN A 251 24.06 -11.28 9.17
N ILE A 252 24.03 -10.00 9.57
CA ILE A 252 22.80 -9.20 9.56
C ILE A 252 22.63 -8.58 8.17
N CYS A 253 21.48 -8.81 7.54
CA CYS A 253 21.14 -8.14 6.29
C CYS A 253 20.42 -6.81 6.56
N ILE A 254 20.89 -5.71 5.97
CA ILE A 254 20.25 -4.38 5.99
C ILE A 254 19.80 -3.97 4.58
N PRO A 255 18.71 -3.19 4.43
CA PRO A 255 18.37 -2.53 3.18
C PRO A 255 19.35 -1.39 2.88
N GLN A 256 19.78 -1.27 1.63
CA GLN A 256 20.57 -0.16 1.12
C GLN A 256 19.94 0.37 -0.16
N ILE A 257 19.83 1.70 -0.29
CA ILE A 257 19.30 2.35 -1.50
C ILE A 257 20.09 1.90 -2.73
N ASP A 258 19.35 1.49 -3.76
CA ASP A 258 19.90 1.15 -5.05
C ASP A 258 19.87 2.37 -5.97
N LEU A 259 20.95 3.15 -5.95
CA LEU A 259 21.11 4.36 -6.78
C LEU A 259 21.15 4.06 -8.29
N SER A 260 21.30 2.80 -8.70
CA SER A 260 21.20 2.41 -10.11
C SER A 260 19.75 2.27 -10.59
N TYR A 261 18.78 2.30 -9.67
CA TYR A 261 17.38 2.32 -10.04
C TYR A 261 17.01 3.70 -10.57
N SER A 262 16.50 3.71 -11.79
CA SER A 262 15.78 4.86 -12.34
C SER A 262 14.36 4.43 -12.63
N ASP A 263 13.37 5.21 -12.18
CA ASP A 263 11.95 4.97 -12.51
C ASP A 263 11.67 5.13 -14.04
N ASN A 264 12.70 5.49 -14.81
CA ASN A 264 12.71 5.51 -16.27
C ASN A 264 12.46 4.14 -16.92
N GLU A 265 12.51 3.02 -16.17
CA GLU A 265 12.24 1.70 -16.73
C GLU A 265 10.75 1.41 -17.05
N ARG A 266 9.80 2.32 -16.78
CA ARG A 266 8.44 2.22 -17.38
C ARG A 266 7.78 3.56 -17.71
N LYS A 267 8.00 4.04 -18.93
CA LYS A 267 6.96 4.72 -19.74
C LYS A 267 6.73 3.99 -21.06
N SER A 268 6.18 2.79 -21.00
CA SER A 268 5.00 2.54 -21.83
C SER A 268 3.83 2.93 -20.94
N HIS A 269 3.25 4.10 -21.14
CA HIS A 269 1.97 4.42 -20.54
C HIS A 269 1.00 3.27 -20.83
N ARG A 270 0.65 2.48 -19.82
CA ARG A 270 -0.39 1.45 -19.94
C ARG A 270 -1.73 2.14 -19.74
N PHE A 271 -2.27 2.75 -20.79
CA PHE A 271 -3.60 3.34 -20.75
C PHE A 271 -4.65 2.23 -20.66
N SER A 272 -5.75 2.42 -19.93
CA SER A 272 -6.94 1.59 -20.15
C SER A 272 -7.51 1.89 -21.54
N TYR A 273 -8.15 0.94 -22.21
CA TYR A 273 -8.81 1.25 -23.48
C TYR A 273 -9.89 2.32 -23.32
N GLN A 274 -10.41 2.55 -22.11
CA GLN A 274 -11.39 3.59 -21.82
C GLN A 274 -10.79 5.00 -21.83
N GLU A 275 -9.46 5.11 -21.70
CA GLU A 275 -8.72 6.37 -21.66
C GLU A 275 -8.27 6.82 -23.06
N LEU A 276 -8.37 5.93 -24.05
CA LEU A 276 -8.08 6.26 -25.44
C LEU A 276 -9.20 7.12 -26.03
N SER A 277 -8.82 8.14 -26.79
CA SER A 277 -9.74 8.92 -27.61
C SER A 277 -10.33 8.07 -28.74
N THR A 278 -11.47 8.51 -29.29
CA THR A 278 -12.09 7.88 -30.46
C THR A 278 -11.10 7.77 -31.64
N ASN A 279 -10.22 8.75 -31.83
CA ASN A 279 -9.22 8.73 -32.90
C ASN A 279 -8.13 7.69 -32.67
N GLU A 280 -7.69 7.49 -31.43
CA GLU A 280 -6.71 6.45 -31.08
C GLU A 280 -7.27 5.06 -31.28
N HIS A 281 -8.54 4.85 -30.92
CA HIS A 281 -9.25 3.61 -31.25
C HIS A 281 -9.35 3.35 -32.76
N ARG A 282 -9.67 4.38 -33.55
CA ARG A 282 -9.74 4.23 -35.01
C ARG A 282 -8.38 3.87 -35.61
N LYS A 283 -7.32 4.57 -35.23
CA LYS A 283 -5.94 4.27 -35.65
C LYS A 283 -5.50 2.85 -35.26
N ALA A 284 -5.92 2.37 -34.09
CA ALA A 284 -5.62 1.00 -33.64
C ALA A 284 -6.30 -0.06 -34.54
N LEU A 285 -7.49 0.25 -35.06
CA LEU A 285 -8.36 -0.67 -35.79
C LEU A 285 -8.23 -0.54 -37.33
N GLU A 286 -7.71 0.57 -37.84
CA GLU A 286 -7.47 0.77 -39.28
C GLU A 286 -6.66 -0.39 -39.91
N PRO A 287 -5.54 -0.85 -39.34
CA PRO A 287 -4.81 -2.00 -39.89
C PRO A 287 -5.56 -3.34 -39.79
N VAL A 288 -6.52 -3.43 -38.87
CA VAL A 288 -7.33 -4.64 -38.67
C VAL A 288 -8.35 -4.80 -39.81
N PHE A 289 -8.94 -3.68 -40.25
CA PHE A 289 -9.96 -3.66 -41.29
C PHE A 289 -9.44 -3.28 -42.67
N SER A 290 -8.15 -2.94 -42.83
CA SER A 290 -7.55 -2.62 -44.12
C SER A 290 -7.54 -3.80 -45.10
N THR A 291 -7.44 -5.02 -44.59
CA THR A 291 -7.33 -6.24 -45.41
C THR A 291 -8.68 -6.94 -45.60
N ASN A 292 -9.61 -6.76 -44.65
CA ASN A 292 -10.97 -7.30 -44.73
C ASN A 292 -11.94 -6.28 -44.14
N GLU A 293 -12.83 -5.74 -44.97
CA GLU A 293 -13.80 -4.72 -44.57
C GLU A 293 -14.77 -5.23 -43.48
N VAL A 294 -15.04 -6.54 -43.47
CA VAL A 294 -15.92 -7.22 -42.52
C VAL A 294 -15.23 -8.43 -41.90
N LEU A 295 -15.26 -8.53 -40.57
CA LEU A 295 -14.63 -9.61 -39.80
C LEU A 295 -15.65 -10.43 -38.98
N PRO A 296 -15.54 -11.77 -38.97
CA PRO A 296 -16.30 -12.62 -38.05
C PRO A 296 -15.78 -12.49 -36.61
N TYR A 297 -16.66 -12.72 -35.63
CA TYR A 297 -16.38 -12.57 -34.19
C TYR A 297 -15.03 -13.19 -33.73
N SER A 298 -14.78 -14.44 -34.11
CA SER A 298 -13.56 -15.17 -33.69
C SER A 298 -12.28 -14.49 -34.19
N LYS A 299 -12.27 -14.01 -35.44
CA LYS A 299 -11.14 -13.27 -36.01
C LYS A 299 -11.01 -11.88 -35.41
N LEU A 300 -12.14 -11.21 -35.16
CA LEU A 300 -12.14 -9.89 -34.54
C LEU A 300 -11.53 -9.90 -33.14
N ILE A 301 -11.86 -10.88 -32.30
CA ILE A 301 -11.31 -10.95 -30.94
C ILE A 301 -9.78 -11.14 -30.96
N VAL A 302 -9.27 -11.96 -31.88
CA VAL A 302 -7.81 -12.14 -32.06
C VAL A 302 -7.17 -10.83 -32.53
N ALA A 303 -7.77 -10.17 -33.52
CA ALA A 303 -7.24 -8.92 -34.04
C ALA A 303 -7.29 -7.77 -33.02
N LEU A 304 -8.35 -7.68 -32.20
CA LEU A 304 -8.44 -6.72 -31.09
C LEU A 304 -7.33 -6.95 -30.07
N LYS A 305 -7.05 -8.21 -29.74
CA LYS A 305 -5.96 -8.55 -28.83
C LYS A 305 -4.61 -8.06 -29.37
N GLU A 306 -4.32 -8.32 -30.64
CA GLU A 306 -3.06 -7.91 -31.27
C GLU A 306 -2.95 -6.39 -31.44
N ALA A 307 -4.02 -5.72 -31.85
CA ALA A 307 -4.06 -4.28 -32.04
C ALA A 307 -3.89 -3.53 -30.72
N TYR A 308 -4.65 -3.91 -29.69
CA TYR A 308 -4.62 -3.20 -28.42
C TYR A 308 -3.38 -3.52 -27.58
N VAL A 309 -2.72 -4.68 -27.77
CA VAL A 309 -1.38 -4.90 -27.17
C VAL A 309 -0.39 -3.83 -27.63
N LYS A 310 -0.43 -3.43 -28.90
CA LYS A 310 0.48 -2.42 -29.46
C LYS A 310 0.20 -1.00 -28.94
N VAL A 311 -1.06 -0.70 -28.63
CA VAL A 311 -1.49 0.66 -28.22
C VAL A 311 -1.49 0.83 -26.70
N VAL A 312 -1.84 -0.22 -25.96
CA VAL A 312 -2.02 -0.21 -24.50
C VAL A 312 -0.82 -0.85 -23.78
N GLY A 313 0.07 -1.55 -24.50
CA GLY A 313 1.27 -2.15 -23.93
C GLY A 313 1.00 -3.33 -22.98
N GLN A 314 -0.22 -3.91 -23.01
CA GLN A 314 -0.59 -5.10 -22.25
C GLN A 314 -1.60 -5.95 -23.03
N SER A 315 -1.50 -7.27 -22.89
CA SER A 315 -2.46 -8.22 -23.48
C SER A 315 -3.72 -8.30 -22.64
N TYR A 316 -4.88 -8.22 -23.30
CA TYR A 316 -6.17 -8.46 -22.67
C TYR A 316 -6.56 -9.95 -22.70
N GLY A 317 -7.18 -10.41 -21.61
CA GLY A 317 -7.84 -11.71 -21.53
C GLY A 317 -9.22 -11.69 -22.20
N GLN A 318 -9.81 -12.86 -22.38
CA GLN A 318 -11.06 -13.04 -23.14
C GLN A 318 -12.23 -12.20 -22.61
N THR A 319 -12.42 -12.11 -21.28
CA THR A 319 -13.48 -11.29 -20.68
C THR A 319 -13.32 -9.82 -21.02
N LYS A 320 -12.09 -9.28 -20.88
CA LYS A 320 -11.78 -7.87 -21.14
C LYS A 320 -11.85 -7.53 -22.64
N LEU A 321 -11.55 -8.48 -23.53
CA LEU A 321 -11.74 -8.31 -24.97
C LEU A 321 -13.23 -8.22 -25.36
N LYS A 322 -14.10 -8.95 -24.66
CA LYS A 322 -15.56 -8.82 -24.84
C LYS A 322 -16.07 -7.47 -24.38
N GLU A 323 -15.60 -6.99 -23.23
CA GLU A 323 -15.92 -5.65 -22.71
C GLU A 323 -15.44 -4.54 -23.65
N LEU A 324 -14.21 -4.67 -24.17
CA LEU A 324 -13.66 -3.76 -25.19
C LEU A 324 -14.54 -3.74 -26.44
N LEU A 325 -14.92 -4.91 -26.98
CA LEU A 325 -15.80 -4.96 -28.15
C LEU A 325 -17.15 -4.29 -27.87
N GLN A 326 -17.74 -4.55 -26.71
CA GLN A 326 -19.01 -3.92 -26.31
C GLN A 326 -18.85 -2.39 -26.22
N PHE A 327 -17.74 -1.91 -25.66
CA PHE A 327 -17.42 -0.48 -25.60
C PHE A 327 -17.32 0.14 -26.99
N LEU A 328 -16.62 -0.50 -27.93
CA LEU A 328 -16.45 -0.02 -29.29
C LEU A 328 -17.77 0.02 -30.08
N LEU A 329 -18.65 -0.95 -29.84
CA LEU A 329 -20.02 -0.96 -30.38
C LEU A 329 -20.85 0.19 -29.81
N ASN A 330 -20.82 0.39 -28.48
CA ASN A 330 -21.56 1.47 -27.81
C ASN A 330 -21.09 2.86 -28.26
N LYS A 331 -19.79 3.02 -28.55
CA LYS A 331 -19.20 4.26 -29.09
C LYS A 331 -19.39 4.43 -30.60
N GLY A 332 -20.01 3.46 -31.28
CA GLY A 332 -20.23 3.49 -32.73
C GLY A 332 -18.94 3.47 -33.56
N ILE A 333 -17.83 3.01 -32.99
CA ILE A 333 -16.53 2.91 -33.67
C ILE A 333 -16.48 1.64 -34.52
N VAL A 334 -16.99 0.54 -33.96
CA VAL A 334 -17.25 -0.72 -34.67
C VAL A 334 -18.76 -0.87 -34.80
N VAL A 335 -19.23 -1.39 -35.93
CA VAL A 335 -20.65 -1.63 -36.20
C VAL A 335 -20.84 -3.11 -36.52
N LYS A 336 -21.95 -3.67 -36.04
CA LYS A 336 -22.37 -5.03 -36.36
C LYS A 336 -23.27 -4.99 -37.59
N GLU A 337 -22.79 -5.52 -38.72
CA GLU A 337 -23.57 -5.55 -39.97
C GLU A 337 -24.64 -6.65 -39.95
N GLU A 338 -24.22 -7.85 -39.54
CA GLU A 338 -25.07 -9.04 -39.50
C GLU A 338 -24.70 -9.89 -38.28
N ARG A 339 -25.41 -11.01 -38.06
CA ARG A 339 -25.14 -11.90 -36.94
C ARG A 339 -23.70 -12.42 -36.98
N GLY A 340 -22.87 -11.87 -36.09
CA GLY A 340 -21.49 -12.30 -35.89
C GLY A 340 -20.47 -11.67 -36.84
N LYS A 341 -20.89 -10.69 -37.67
CA LYS A 341 -20.03 -9.95 -38.60
C LYS A 341 -19.93 -8.48 -38.19
N TYR A 342 -18.72 -7.94 -38.19
CA TYR A 342 -18.40 -6.60 -37.69
C TYR A 342 -17.54 -5.84 -38.68
N ARG A 343 -17.72 -4.52 -38.75
CA ARG A 343 -16.89 -3.61 -39.56
C ARG A 343 -16.55 -2.33 -38.82
N LEU A 344 -15.58 -1.57 -39.32
CA LEU A 344 -15.28 -0.24 -38.83
C LEU A 344 -16.35 0.78 -39.31
N SER A 345 -16.75 1.70 -38.44
CA SER A 345 -17.67 2.78 -38.79
C SER A 345 -16.99 3.85 -39.65
N HIS A 346 -17.65 4.32 -40.71
CA HIS A 346 -17.14 5.34 -41.64
C HIS A 346 -17.69 6.75 -41.36
N ASN A 347 -18.11 7.05 -40.12
CA ASN A 347 -18.57 8.41 -39.82
C ASN A 347 -17.40 9.41 -39.82
N SER A 348 -17.31 10.15 -40.92
CA SER A 348 -16.72 11.47 -41.04
C SER A 348 -17.19 12.36 -39.89
N LEU A 349 -16.28 13.19 -39.38
CA LEU A 349 -16.59 14.33 -38.53
C LEU A 349 -17.81 15.09 -39.06
N LEU A 350 -18.84 15.22 -38.23
CA LEU A 350 -19.72 16.38 -38.19
C LEU A 350 -19.59 16.99 -36.81
#